data_AF-W5T8Y6-F1
#
_entry.id   AF-W5T8Y6-F1
#
_cell.length_a   1.000
_cell.length_b   1.000
_cell.length_c   1.000
_cell.angle_alpha   90.00
_cell.angle_beta   90.00
_cell.angle_gamma   90.00
#
_symmetry.space_group_name_H-M   'P 1'
#
loop_
_entity.id
_entity.type
_entity.pdbx_description
1 polymer ?
#
loop_
_entity_poly.entity_id
_entity_poly.type
_entity_poly.pdbx_seq_one_letter_code
_entity_poly.pdbx_strand_id
1 'polypeptide(L)' 'MLTTEAMLEARGRVEMLLELMAIKFGSLPDGVVQRVRSADVDQVRGWAARVLTARTLEEMFV' A
#
# COMPACT_ATOMS: atom_id res chain seq x y z
N MET A 1 -3.46 -23.65 1.98
CA MET A 1 -4.18 -22.81 2.98
C MET A 1 -3.23 -21.67 3.35
N LEU A 2 -3.65 -20.40 3.31
CA LEU A 2 -2.82 -19.30 3.80
C LEU A 2 -2.73 -19.41 5.34
N THR A 3 -1.54 -19.29 5.92
CA THR A 3 -1.36 -19.36 7.37
C THR A 3 -1.72 -18.04 8.03
N THR A 4 -2.08 -18.07 9.32
CA THR A 4 -2.32 -16.86 10.11
C THR A 4 -1.12 -15.91 10.09
N GLU A 5 0.10 -16.46 10.08
CA GLU A 5 1.34 -15.69 9.94
C GLU A 5 1.40 -14.93 8.61
N ALA A 6 1.12 -15.60 7.49
CA ALA A 6 1.11 -14.95 6.17
C ALA A 6 0.07 -13.81 6.07
N MET A 7 -1.09 -13.97 6.72
CA MET A 7 -2.11 -12.91 6.79
C MET A 7 -1.66 -11.71 7.63
N LEU A 8 -0.98 -11.97 8.77
CA LEU A 8 -0.44 -10.92 9.62
C LEU A 8 0.65 -10.12 8.89
N GLU A 9 1.53 -10.81 8.17
CA GLU A 9 2.57 -10.17 7.37
C GLU A 9 1.95 -9.31 6.25
N ALA A 10 0.95 -9.84 5.53
CA ALA A 10 0.24 -9.11 4.50
C ALA A 10 -0.39 -7.81 5.03
N ARG A 11 -1.07 -7.89 6.18
CA ARG A 11 -1.66 -6.71 6.83
C ARG A 11 -0.60 -5.70 7.27
N GLY A 12 0.53 -6.17 7.80
CA GLY A 12 1.64 -5.29 8.19
C GLY A 12 2.21 -4.52 7.01
N ARG A 13 2.33 -5.17 5.83
CA ARG A 13 2.78 -4.52 4.60
C ARG A 13 1.81 -3.45 4.10
N VAL A 14 0.50 -3.70 4.19
CA VAL A 14 -0.56 -2.73 3.83
C VAL A 14 -0.46 -1.47 4.68
N GLU A 15 -0.42 -1.61 6.02
CA GLU A 15 -0.38 -0.45 6.92
C GLU A 15 0.94 0.33 6.77
N MET A 16 2.07 -0.36 6.63
CA MET A 16 3.35 0.28 6.32
C MET A 16 3.31 1.10 5.02
N LEU A 17 2.69 0.56 3.96
CA LEU A 17 2.56 1.30 2.71
C LEU A 17 1.68 2.55 2.88
N LEU A 18 0.58 2.47 3.62
CA LEU A 18 -0.29 3.61 3.92
C LEU A 18 0.47 4.71 4.70
N GLU A 19 1.30 4.33 5.67
CA GLU A 19 2.14 5.27 6.41
C GLU A 19 3.14 5.98 5.47
N LEU A 20 3.85 5.24 4.63
CA LEU A 20 4.79 5.82 3.65
C LEU A 20 4.09 6.77 2.67
N MET A 21 2.90 6.38 2.20
CA MET A 21 2.08 7.23 1.34
C MET A 21 1.66 8.51 2.05
N ALA A 22 1.21 8.43 3.30
CA ALA A 22 0.80 9.59 4.08
C ALA A 22 1.97 10.54 4.35
N ILE A 23 3.17 10.01 4.61
CA ILE A 23 4.40 10.80 4.76
C ILE A 23 4.73 11.55 3.47
N LYS A 24 4.62 10.88 2.32
CA LYS A 24 5.03 11.45 1.03
C LYS A 24 4.01 12.41 0.42
N PHE A 25 2.72 12.06 0.49
CA PHE A 25 1.64 12.74 -0.22
C PHE A 25 0.71 13.53 0.72
N GLY A 26 0.89 13.41 2.03
CA GLY A 26 -0.02 14.01 3.03
C GLY A 26 -1.30 13.20 3.22
N SER A 27 -2.38 13.87 3.60
CA SER A 27 -3.68 13.22 3.84
C SER A 27 -4.15 12.45 2.60
N LEU A 28 -4.41 11.15 2.80
CA LEU A 28 -4.85 10.27 1.71
C LEU A 28 -6.38 10.30 1.58
N PRO A 29 -6.92 10.37 0.35
CA PRO A 29 -8.36 10.19 0.13
C PRO A 29 -8.84 8.81 0.60
N ASP A 30 -10.05 8.71 1.13
CA ASP A 30 -10.60 7.44 1.62
C ASP A 30 -10.59 6.34 0.54
N GLY A 31 -10.89 6.69 -0.71
CA GLY A 31 -10.84 5.74 -1.82
C GLY A 31 -9.45 5.16 -2.07
N VAL A 32 -8.40 5.93 -1.81
CA VAL A 32 -7.00 5.49 -1.90
C VAL A 32 -6.67 4.54 -0.75
N VAL A 33 -7.09 4.86 0.47
CA VAL A 33 -6.89 3.99 1.64
C VAL A 33 -7.59 2.65 1.45
N GLN A 34 -8.84 2.67 0.97
CA GLN A 34 -9.61 1.45 0.71
C GLN A 34 -9.01 0.60 -0.41
N ARG A 35 -8.46 1.24 -1.45
CA ARG A 35 -7.76 0.54 -2.53
C ARG A 35 -6.56 -0.24 -2.01
N VAL A 36 -5.75 0.37 -1.14
CA VAL A 36 -4.56 -0.29 -0.59
C VAL A 36 -4.93 -1.41 0.39
N ARG A 37 -5.96 -1.23 1.22
CA ARG A 37 -6.45 -2.27 2.14
C ARG A 37 -7.05 -3.49 1.45
N SER A 38 -7.58 -3.30 0.25
CA SER A 38 -8.21 -4.36 -0.55
C SER A 38 -7.25 -5.02 -1.53
N ALA A 39 -6.00 -4.53 -1.61
CA ALA A 39 -5.01 -5.02 -2.56
C ALA A 39 -4.42 -6.35 -2.15
N ASP A 40 -4.04 -7.16 -3.13
CA ASP A 40 -3.27 -8.37 -2.88
C ASP A 40 -1.81 -8.05 -2.51
N VAL A 41 -1.10 -9.06 -2.00
CA VAL A 41 0.28 -8.90 -1.51
C VAL A 41 1.25 -8.46 -2.63
N ASP A 42 1.02 -8.89 -3.87
CA ASP A 42 1.90 -8.58 -4.99
C ASP A 42 1.71 -7.14 -5.46
N GLN A 43 0.46 -6.64 -5.46
CA GLN A 43 0.13 -5.23 -5.68
C GLN A 43 0.78 -4.34 -4.63
N VAL A 44 0.62 -4.67 -3.34
CA VAL A 44 1.22 -3.91 -2.23
C VAL A 44 2.74 -3.88 -2.35
N ARG A 45 3.37 -5.01 -2.70
CA ARG A 45 4.82 -5.07 -2.94
C ARG A 45 5.24 -4.19 -4.12
N GLY A 46 4.48 -4.21 -5.22
CA GLY A 46 4.74 -3.37 -6.39
C GLY A 46 4.63 -1.87 -6.10
N TRP A 47 3.68 -1.47 -5.24
CA TRP A 47 3.50 -0.09 -4.83
C TRP A 47 4.51 0.37 -3.78
N ALA A 48 4.98 -0.53 -2.92
CA ALA A 48 6.02 -0.22 -1.93
C ALA A 48 7.35 0.22 -2.58
N ALA A 49 7.68 -0.29 -3.76
CA ALA A 49 8.84 0.22 -4.52
C ALA A 49 8.50 1.58 -5.18
N ARG A 50 7.31 1.71 -5.76
CA ARG A 50 6.88 2.92 -6.48
C ARG A 50 6.69 4.13 -5.57
N VAL A 51 6.35 3.94 -4.30
CA VAL A 51 6.21 5.05 -3.33
C VAL A 51 7.49 5.87 -3.22
N LEU A 52 8.65 5.30 -3.51
CA LEU A 52 9.91 6.04 -3.47
C LEU A 52 10.04 7.03 -4.65
N THR A 53 9.52 6.69 -5.83
CA THR A 53 9.77 7.42 -7.07
C THR A 53 8.57 8.16 -7.64
N ALA A 54 7.35 7.69 -7.39
CA ALA A 54 6.12 8.27 -7.92
C ALA A 54 5.91 9.70 -7.42
N ARG A 55 5.47 10.60 -8.29
CA ARG A 55 5.24 12.03 -7.97
C ARG A 55 3.80 12.30 -7.59
N THR A 56 2.88 11.41 -7.95
CA THR A 56 1.46 11.49 -7.60
C THR A 56 0.94 10.13 -7.12
N LEU A 57 -0.27 10.13 -6.54
CA LEU A 57 -0.95 8.91 -6.15
C LEU A 57 -1.33 8.07 -7.37
N GLU A 58 -1.70 8.69 -8.50
CA GLU A 58 -2.00 7.98 -9.75
C GLU A 58 -0.78 7.24 -10.28
N GLU A 59 0.40 7.89 -10.30
CA GLU A 59 1.66 7.27 -10.73
C GLU A 59 2.04 6.04 -9.89
N MET A 60 1.59 5.96 -8.63
CA MET A 60 1.82 4.77 -7.81
C MET A 60 1.05 3.55 -8.27
N PHE A 61 -0.14 3.75 -8.84
CA PHE A 61 -1.11 2.68 -9.08
C PHE A 61 -1.03 2.09 -10.49
N VAL A 62 -0.03 2.49 -11.29
CA VAL A 62 0.28 1.99 -12.63
C VAL A 62 1.23 0.80 -12.56
#